data_AF-A0A3P8D622-F1
#
_entry.id   AF-A0A3P8D622-F1
#
_cell.length_a   1.000
_cell.length_b   1.000
_cell.length_c   1.000
_cell.angle_alpha   90.00
_cell.angle_beta   90.00
_cell.angle_gamma   90.00
#
_symmetry.space_group_name_H-M   'P 1'
#
loop_
_entity.id
_entity.type
_entity.pdbx_description
1 polymer ?
#
loop_
_entity_poly.entity_id
_entity_poly.type
_entity_poly.pdbx_seq_one_letter_code
_entity_poly.pdbx_strand_id
1 'polypeptide(L)'
;MLDGQFLFTSVSVACYARAQGYEFRIFISTDFASLIHCIYNYLHIIFRRFEDYIDNGTEIAFFDRFYNWEIAAGSYIVRNSNWSQQFLKGFADYEYRLPTEYHGTDNGALHAYIAEMLFSDTRRSELEFCLRIYYNLKSYKDLFTFEACVRQMIGMHTKIGNIQIYKKGTAWVRDNWMTNSKWSPDKDFMLHNWKIHQLRRYRQSDLLHGASKAEWFNPFKGIIQLELCAPG
;
A
#
# COMPACT_ATOMS: atom_id res chain seq x y z
N MET A 1 44.11 -8.55 -25.99
CA MET A 1 43.83 -7.70 -24.83
C MET A 1 42.93 -6.56 -25.29
N LEU A 2 41.65 -6.63 -24.97
CA LEU A 2 40.74 -5.49 -24.75
C LEU A 2 39.51 -6.12 -24.10
N ASP A 3 39.57 -6.22 -22.77
CA ASP A 3 38.46 -6.64 -21.91
C ASP A 3 37.41 -5.53 -21.90
N GLY A 4 36.31 -5.75 -22.62
CA GLY A 4 35.08 -4.96 -22.48
C GLY A 4 34.22 -5.52 -21.36
N GLN A 5 34.57 -5.22 -20.10
CA GLN A 5 33.66 -5.44 -18.98
C GLN A 5 32.47 -4.48 -19.12
N PHE A 6 31.33 -5.03 -19.54
CA PHE A 6 30.03 -4.38 -19.33
C PHE A 6 29.78 -4.31 -17.82
N LEU A 7 30.13 -3.16 -17.23
CA LEU A 7 29.70 -2.77 -15.89
C LEU A 7 28.18 -2.59 -15.93
N PHE A 8 27.45 -3.62 -15.50
CA PHE A 8 26.07 -3.47 -15.05
C PHE A 8 26.09 -2.60 -13.78
N THR A 9 26.04 -1.28 -13.96
CA THR A 9 25.71 -0.38 -12.86
C THR A 9 24.25 -0.64 -12.51
N SER A 10 23.98 -0.94 -11.24
CA SER A 10 22.62 -1.05 -10.73
C SER A 10 21.96 0.34 -10.81
N VAL A 11 21.28 0.61 -11.92
CA VAL A 11 20.45 1.79 -12.05
C VAL A 11 19.33 1.63 -11.04
N SER A 12 19.28 2.49 -10.01
CA SER A 12 18.20 2.45 -9.04
C SER A 12 16.87 2.68 -9.76
N VAL A 13 15.79 2.05 -9.29
CA VAL A 13 14.42 2.27 -9.82
C VAL A 13 14.09 3.77 -9.87
N ALA A 14 14.60 4.55 -8.92
CA ALA A 14 14.45 6.00 -8.89
C ALA A 14 15.16 6.71 -10.04
N CYS A 15 16.34 6.24 -10.45
CA CYS A 15 17.11 6.78 -11.58
C CYS A 15 16.46 6.42 -12.92
N TYR A 16 16.04 5.16 -13.08
CA TYR A 16 15.27 4.70 -14.25
C TYR A 16 13.97 5.51 -14.40
N ALA A 17 13.20 5.63 -13.32
CA ALA A 17 11.94 6.36 -13.36
C ALA A 17 12.12 7.85 -13.67
N ARG A 18 13.24 8.44 -13.23
CA ARG A 18 13.60 9.83 -13.57
C ARG A 18 13.98 9.96 -15.05
N ALA A 19 14.76 9.02 -15.59
CA ALA A 19 15.16 9.02 -17.00
C ALA A 19 13.96 8.85 -17.95
N GLN A 20 12.96 8.07 -17.56
CA GLN A 20 11.72 7.87 -18.33
C GLN A 20 10.69 8.98 -18.16
N GLY A 21 10.92 9.94 -17.25
CA GLY A 21 9.99 11.05 -17.02
C GLY A 21 8.63 10.64 -16.44
N TYR A 22 8.57 9.55 -15.65
CA TYR A 22 7.30 9.12 -15.05
C TYR A 22 6.72 10.18 -14.10
N GLU A 23 5.49 10.60 -14.37
CA GLU A 23 4.74 11.54 -13.55
C GLU A 23 4.24 10.90 -12.25
N PHE A 24 3.76 9.66 -12.32
CA PHE A 24 3.22 8.92 -11.18
C PHE A 24 4.06 7.70 -10.84
N ARG A 25 4.07 7.34 -9.55
CA ARG A 25 4.71 6.13 -9.02
C ARG A 25 3.73 5.40 -8.12
N ILE A 26 3.74 4.07 -8.18
CA ILE A 26 3.03 3.22 -7.23
C ILE A 26 4.06 2.62 -6.26
N PHE A 27 3.86 2.84 -4.97
CA PHE A 27 4.59 2.13 -3.93
C PHE A 27 3.83 0.84 -3.59
N ILE A 28 4.56 -0.25 -3.39
CA ILE A 28 3.99 -1.56 -3.05
C ILE A 28 4.89 -2.25 -2.03
N SER A 29 4.33 -2.54 -0.86
CA SER A 29 4.98 -3.38 0.15
C SER A 29 4.80 -4.85 -0.22
N THR A 30 5.84 -5.46 -0.80
CA THR A 30 5.88 -6.88 -1.16
C THR A 30 7.30 -7.43 -1.16
N ASP A 31 7.45 -8.75 -0.95
CA ASP A 31 8.70 -9.48 -1.18
C ASP A 31 8.83 -9.96 -2.65
N PHE A 32 7.83 -9.66 -3.49
CA PHE A 32 7.64 -10.22 -4.83
C PHE A 32 7.74 -9.19 -5.95
N ALA A 33 8.68 -8.24 -5.89
CA ALA A 33 8.80 -7.17 -6.90
C ALA A 33 8.90 -7.71 -8.35
N SER A 34 9.67 -8.78 -8.58
CA SER A 34 9.82 -9.42 -9.90
C SER A 34 8.57 -10.18 -10.36
N LEU A 35 7.85 -10.78 -9.42
CA LEU A 35 6.64 -11.54 -9.70
C LEU A 35 5.43 -10.63 -9.96
N ILE A 36 5.35 -9.48 -9.29
CA ILE A 36 4.39 -8.40 -9.61
C ILE A 36 4.56 -8.04 -11.08
N HIS A 37 5.79 -7.73 -11.52
CA HIS A 37 6.03 -7.39 -12.92
C HIS A 37 5.55 -8.50 -13.89
N CYS A 38 5.82 -9.77 -13.58
CA CYS A 38 5.44 -10.89 -14.46
C CYS A 38 3.93 -11.17 -14.49
N ILE A 39 3.25 -11.16 -13.34
CA ILE A 39 1.82 -11.46 -13.24
C ILE A 39 0.99 -10.31 -13.81
N TYR A 40 1.32 -9.08 -13.41
CA TYR A 40 0.55 -7.92 -13.79
C TYR A 40 0.76 -7.57 -15.26
N ASN A 41 1.97 -7.63 -15.81
CA ASN A 41 2.13 -7.38 -17.25
C ASN A 41 1.45 -8.43 -18.14
N TYR A 42 1.31 -9.67 -17.69
CA TYR A 42 0.60 -10.71 -18.46
C TYR A 42 -0.94 -10.59 -18.36
N LEU A 43 -1.48 -10.05 -17.26
CA LEU A 43 -2.93 -9.89 -17.02
C LEU A 43 -3.47 -8.50 -17.35
N HIS A 44 -2.62 -7.47 -17.38
CA HIS A 44 -3.00 -6.06 -17.56
C HIS A 44 -3.59 -5.74 -18.93
N ILE A 45 -3.42 -6.62 -19.91
CA ILE A 45 -3.84 -6.33 -21.29
C ILE A 45 -5.36 -6.35 -21.47
N ILE A 46 -6.15 -6.87 -20.51
CA ILE A 46 -7.55 -7.22 -20.80
C ILE A 46 -8.62 -6.48 -19.95
N PHE A 47 -8.38 -6.08 -18.69
CA PHE A 47 -9.52 -5.67 -17.81
C PHE A 47 -9.37 -4.41 -16.93
N ARG A 48 -8.20 -4.04 -16.42
CA ARG A 48 -7.99 -2.86 -15.54
C ARG A 48 -6.64 -2.21 -15.84
N ARG A 49 -6.60 -0.87 -15.83
CA ARG A 49 -5.38 -0.10 -16.09
C ARG A 49 -5.01 0.77 -14.89
N PHE A 50 -3.74 1.07 -14.77
CA PHE A 50 -3.22 1.91 -13.69
C PHE A 50 -3.83 3.32 -13.73
N GLU A 51 -4.02 3.83 -14.94
CA GLU A 51 -4.60 5.13 -15.27
C GLU A 51 -6.04 5.28 -14.76
N ASP A 52 -6.76 4.18 -14.54
CA ASP A 52 -8.11 4.21 -13.96
C ASP A 52 -8.11 4.67 -12.48
N TYR A 53 -6.93 4.71 -11.84
CA TYR A 53 -6.71 5.09 -10.44
C TYR A 53 -5.92 6.39 -10.26
N ILE A 54 -5.65 7.10 -11.35
CA ILE A 54 -4.97 8.40 -11.33
C ILE A 54 -6.00 9.51 -11.56
N ASP A 55 -5.92 10.57 -10.76
CA ASP A 55 -6.74 11.77 -10.93
C ASP A 55 -5.84 13.02 -11.02
N ASN A 56 -6.16 13.92 -11.96
CA ASN A 56 -5.37 15.12 -12.23
C ASN A 56 -5.36 16.11 -11.06
N GLY A 57 -6.33 16.04 -10.14
CA GLY A 57 -6.33 16.86 -8.93
C GLY A 57 -5.80 16.17 -7.68
N THR A 58 -5.14 15.01 -7.81
CA THR A 58 -4.61 14.23 -6.69
C THR A 58 -3.10 14.15 -6.78
N GLU A 59 -2.43 14.46 -5.67
CA GLU A 59 -0.98 14.33 -5.53
C GLU A 59 -0.59 12.98 -4.92
N ILE A 60 -1.36 12.50 -3.94
CA ILE A 60 -1.17 11.19 -3.34
C ILE A 60 -2.50 10.50 -3.09
N ALA A 61 -2.58 9.22 -3.44
CA ALA A 61 -3.74 8.38 -3.23
C ALA A 61 -3.40 7.21 -2.32
N PHE A 62 -4.26 7.00 -1.32
CA PHE A 62 -4.30 5.86 -0.42
C PHE A 62 -5.64 5.12 -0.56
N PHE A 63 -5.85 4.10 0.26
CA PHE A 63 -7.10 3.35 0.29
C PHE A 63 -7.44 2.88 1.70
N ASP A 64 -8.73 2.75 1.98
CA ASP A 64 -9.23 2.10 3.17
C ASP A 64 -9.04 0.58 3.07
N ARG A 65 -8.31 -0.02 4.02
CA ARG A 65 -8.19 -1.47 4.17
C ARG A 65 -9.55 -2.08 4.48
N PHE A 66 -9.83 -3.31 4.04
CA PHE A 66 -11.22 -3.79 3.99
C PHE A 66 -11.84 -4.13 5.36
N TYR A 67 -11.05 -4.58 6.33
CA TYR A 67 -11.57 -5.18 7.57
C TYR A 67 -11.41 -4.31 8.84
N ASN A 68 -10.70 -3.18 8.74
CA ASN A 68 -10.48 -2.24 9.84
C ASN A 68 -10.65 -0.78 9.36
N TRP A 69 -10.26 0.20 10.17
CA TRP A 69 -10.43 1.63 9.92
C TRP A 69 -9.14 2.23 9.33
N GLU A 70 -8.22 1.36 8.91
CA GLU A 70 -6.89 1.68 8.41
C GLU A 70 -6.94 2.33 7.02
N ILE A 71 -6.31 3.50 6.88
CA ILE A 71 -5.76 3.98 5.61
C ILE A 71 -4.45 3.24 5.43
N ALA A 72 -4.38 2.38 4.42
CA ALA A 72 -3.23 1.49 4.25
C ALA A 72 -2.03 2.23 3.67
N ALA A 73 -0.88 2.09 4.31
CA ALA A 73 0.44 2.53 3.83
C ALA A 73 1.14 1.46 2.97
N GLY A 74 0.63 0.22 2.97
CA GLY A 74 1.20 -0.91 2.22
C GLY A 74 1.16 -0.75 0.70
N SER A 75 0.43 0.22 0.17
CA SER A 75 0.56 0.71 -1.20
C SER A 75 -0.06 2.11 -1.31
N TYR A 76 0.53 2.98 -2.14
CA TYR A 76 -0.02 4.29 -2.46
C TYR A 76 0.44 4.73 -3.85
N ILE A 77 -0.38 5.53 -4.51
CA ILE A 77 -0.03 6.18 -5.78
C ILE A 77 0.39 7.60 -5.47
N VAL A 78 1.53 8.04 -6.00
CA VAL A 78 2.06 9.37 -5.73
C VAL A 78 2.54 10.04 -7.01
N ARG A 79 2.13 11.29 -7.20
CA ARG A 79 2.64 12.18 -8.24
C ARG A 79 4.01 12.70 -7.84
N ASN A 80 4.93 12.79 -8.79
CA ASN A 80 6.21 13.42 -8.59
C ASN A 80 6.09 14.96 -8.59
N SER A 81 5.66 15.52 -7.47
CA SER A 81 5.58 16.97 -7.23
C SER A 81 6.38 17.38 -6.00
N ASN A 82 6.64 18.68 -5.85
CA ASN A 82 7.27 19.22 -4.64
C ASN A 82 6.40 18.94 -3.40
N TRP A 83 5.07 19.05 -3.55
CA TRP A 83 4.13 18.75 -2.46
C TRP A 83 4.25 17.30 -2.00
N SER A 84 4.24 16.34 -2.93
CA SER A 84 4.37 14.92 -2.61
C SER A 84 5.69 14.57 -1.96
N GLN A 85 6.79 15.17 -2.41
CA GLN A 85 8.11 14.98 -1.79
C GLN A 85 8.14 15.48 -0.35
N GLN A 86 7.53 16.64 -0.08
CA GLN A 86 7.40 17.18 1.28
C GLN A 86 6.51 16.30 2.16
N PHE A 87 5.37 15.85 1.64
CA PHE A 87 4.48 14.91 2.32
C PHE A 87 5.24 13.64 2.72
N LEU A 88 5.91 13.00 1.76
CA LEU A 88 6.63 11.74 2.00
C LEU A 88 7.80 11.93 2.97
N LYS A 89 8.49 13.07 2.91
CA LYS A 89 9.53 13.40 3.89
C LYS A 89 8.95 13.55 5.29
N GLY A 90 7.86 14.31 5.45
CA GLY A 90 7.22 14.49 6.75
C GLY A 90 6.63 13.19 7.31
N PHE A 91 6.08 12.34 6.43
CA PHE A 91 5.63 11.01 6.80
C PHE A 91 6.80 10.11 7.24
N ALA A 92 7.93 10.13 6.53
CA ALA A 92 9.13 9.38 6.91
C ALA A 92 9.71 9.89 8.25
N ASP A 93 9.80 11.20 8.43
CA ASP A 93 10.27 11.85 9.67
C ASP A 93 9.35 11.55 10.87
N TYR A 94 8.14 10.99 10.66
CA TYR A 94 7.28 10.54 11.75
C TYR A 94 7.90 9.36 12.53
N GLU A 95 8.88 8.64 11.97
CA GLU A 95 9.59 7.56 12.66
C GLU A 95 10.16 8.00 14.04
N TYR A 96 10.57 9.26 14.17
CA TYR A 96 11.12 9.83 15.40
C TYR A 96 10.06 10.16 16.47
N ARG A 97 8.78 10.00 16.15
CA ARG A 97 7.63 10.36 17.01
C ARG A 97 6.70 9.18 17.26
N LEU A 98 7.12 7.96 16.93
CA LEU A 98 6.31 6.77 17.17
C LEU A 98 6.22 6.47 18.67
N PRO A 99 5.06 5.97 19.15
CA PRO A 99 4.97 5.34 20.46
C PRO A 99 6.02 4.23 20.61
N THR A 100 6.65 4.14 21.79
CA THR A 100 7.81 3.26 22.02
C THR A 100 7.48 1.77 22.07
N GLU A 101 6.28 1.41 22.52
CA GLU A 101 5.89 0.01 22.70
C GLU A 101 5.14 -0.54 21.48
N TYR A 102 3.97 0.02 21.20
CA TYR A 102 3.09 -0.45 20.13
C TYR A 102 2.56 0.75 19.35
N HIS A 103 2.69 0.73 18.02
CA HIS A 103 2.39 1.90 17.19
C HIS A 103 1.80 1.59 15.80
N GLY A 104 1.62 0.32 15.43
CA GLY A 104 1.06 -0.06 14.13
C GLY A 104 1.93 0.30 12.92
N THR A 105 3.24 0.42 13.13
CA THR A 105 4.25 0.73 12.10
C THR A 105 3.90 1.99 11.28
N ASP A 106 4.15 1.94 9.98
CA ASP A 106 3.82 2.93 8.97
C ASP A 106 2.31 3.24 8.89
N ASN A 107 1.42 2.26 9.06
CA ASN A 107 -0.02 2.50 9.03
C ASN A 107 -0.46 3.43 10.17
N GLY A 108 -0.06 3.14 11.41
CA GLY A 108 -0.37 4.01 12.55
C GLY A 108 0.25 5.40 12.41
N ALA A 109 1.50 5.47 11.93
CA ALA A 109 2.18 6.72 11.65
C ALA A 109 1.44 7.56 10.60
N LEU A 110 0.92 6.92 9.54
CA LEU A 110 0.19 7.59 8.46
C LEU A 110 -1.07 8.27 8.97
N HIS A 111 -1.83 7.59 9.83
CA HIS A 111 -3.02 8.19 10.46
C HIS A 111 -2.67 9.40 11.30
N ALA A 112 -1.66 9.28 12.16
CA ALA A 112 -1.25 10.38 13.02
C ALA A 112 -0.75 11.58 12.20
N TYR A 113 0.08 11.33 11.18
CA TYR A 113 0.61 12.37 10.30
C TYR A 113 -0.48 13.09 9.50
N ILE A 114 -1.40 12.35 8.88
CA ILE A 114 -2.53 12.94 8.13
C ILE A 114 -3.42 13.75 9.08
N ALA A 115 -3.71 13.24 10.28
CA ALA A 115 -4.55 13.94 11.24
C ALA A 115 -3.91 15.26 11.70
N GLU A 116 -2.61 15.25 12.02
CA GLU A 116 -1.88 16.46 12.38
C GLU A 116 -1.89 17.49 11.24
N MET A 117 -1.55 17.07 10.01
CA MET A 117 -1.54 17.97 8.86
C MET A 117 -2.89 18.60 8.56
N LEU A 118 -4.00 17.87 8.74
CA LEU A 118 -5.32 18.36 8.40
C LEU A 118 -5.96 19.19 9.53
N PHE A 119 -5.61 18.92 10.78
CA PHE A 119 -6.42 19.36 11.93
C PHE A 119 -5.63 20.09 13.03
N SER A 120 -4.31 20.28 12.90
CA SER A 120 -3.49 20.99 13.92
C SER A 120 -4.04 22.37 14.28
N ASP A 121 -4.59 23.08 13.28
CA ASP A 121 -4.97 24.48 13.42
C ASP A 121 -6.48 24.67 13.62
N THR A 122 -7.29 23.65 13.31
CA THR A 122 -8.75 23.77 13.23
C THR A 122 -9.50 22.94 14.28
N ARG A 123 -9.01 21.75 14.64
CA ARG A 123 -9.70 20.79 15.51
C ARG A 123 -8.76 20.17 16.55
N ARG A 124 -7.96 21.03 17.18
CA ARG A 124 -6.85 20.66 18.06
C ARG A 124 -7.25 19.73 19.21
N SER A 125 -8.36 20.02 19.89
CA SER A 125 -8.82 19.18 21.02
C SER A 125 -9.24 17.77 20.61
N GLU A 126 -9.88 17.62 19.44
CA GLU A 126 -10.23 16.30 18.91
C GLU A 126 -8.99 15.53 18.46
N LEU A 127 -8.03 16.23 17.83
CA LEU A 127 -6.75 15.67 17.42
C LEU A 127 -5.97 15.17 18.65
N GLU A 128 -5.85 15.99 19.69
CA GLU A 128 -5.19 15.62 20.95
C GLU A 128 -5.84 14.40 21.61
N PHE A 129 -7.17 14.28 21.54
CA PHE A 129 -7.87 13.09 22.02
C PHE A 129 -7.46 11.83 21.24
N CYS A 130 -7.45 11.87 19.91
CA CYS A 130 -7.01 10.72 19.10
C CYS A 130 -5.53 10.40 19.33
N LEU A 131 -4.65 11.41 19.35
CA LEU A 131 -3.22 11.23 19.61
C LEU A 131 -2.96 10.66 21.01
N ARG A 132 -3.76 11.01 22.02
CA ARG A 132 -3.66 10.39 23.35
C ARG A 132 -3.93 8.88 23.28
N ILE A 133 -4.86 8.42 22.45
CA ILE A 133 -5.07 6.98 22.22
C ILE A 133 -3.80 6.41 21.56
N TYR A 134 -3.28 7.07 20.53
CA TYR A 134 -2.08 6.62 19.80
C TYR A 134 -0.82 6.44 20.67
N TYR A 135 -0.55 7.40 21.57
CA TYR A 135 0.61 7.32 22.45
C TYR A 135 0.45 6.37 23.64
N ASN A 136 -0.73 5.76 23.82
CA ASN A 136 -1.03 4.80 24.89
C ASN A 136 -1.48 3.42 24.37
N LEU A 137 -1.23 3.13 23.09
CA LEU A 137 -1.58 1.84 22.47
C LEU A 137 -0.86 0.68 23.14
N LYS A 138 -1.57 -0.45 23.30
CA LYS A 138 -1.01 -1.70 23.83
C LYS A 138 -1.32 -2.91 22.96
N SER A 139 -2.18 -2.75 21.94
CA SER A 139 -2.71 -3.86 21.16
C SER A 139 -3.22 -3.43 19.79
N TYR A 140 -3.46 -4.41 18.91
CA TYR A 140 -4.17 -4.21 17.64
C TYR A 140 -5.56 -3.59 17.82
N LYS A 141 -6.26 -3.91 18.92
CA LYS A 141 -7.58 -3.37 19.20
C LYS A 141 -7.52 -1.88 19.52
N ASP A 142 -6.51 -1.46 20.29
CA ASP A 142 -6.29 -0.05 20.58
C ASP A 142 -5.94 0.70 19.29
N LEU A 143 -5.11 0.09 18.42
CA LEU A 143 -4.74 0.68 17.14
C LEU A 143 -5.98 0.90 16.26
N PHE A 144 -6.87 -0.09 16.14
CA PHE A 144 -8.12 0.10 15.37
C PHE A 144 -9.02 1.18 16.00
N THR A 145 -8.97 1.36 17.31
CA THR A 145 -9.69 2.43 18.01
C THR A 145 -9.09 3.79 17.65
N PHE A 146 -7.77 3.91 17.62
CA PHE A 146 -7.07 5.12 17.17
C PHE A 146 -7.38 5.44 15.70
N GLU A 147 -7.26 4.46 14.80
CA GLU A 147 -7.61 4.59 13.38
C GLU A 147 -9.05 5.07 13.22
N ALA A 148 -10.00 4.48 13.96
CA ALA A 148 -11.39 4.89 13.93
C ALA A 148 -11.60 6.33 14.41
N CYS A 149 -10.88 6.77 15.44
CA CYS A 149 -10.89 8.15 15.93
C CYS A 149 -10.45 9.13 14.84
N VAL A 150 -9.33 8.85 14.17
CA VAL A 150 -8.83 9.68 13.06
C VAL A 150 -9.78 9.66 11.87
N ARG A 151 -10.31 8.48 11.49
CA ARG A 151 -11.31 8.38 10.40
C ARG A 151 -12.60 9.13 10.74
N GLN A 152 -13.02 9.19 12.00
CA GLN A 152 -14.16 10.00 12.42
C GLN A 152 -13.88 11.49 12.23
N MET A 153 -12.67 11.96 12.53
CA MET A 153 -12.27 13.34 12.24
C MET A 153 -12.28 13.62 10.73
N ILE A 154 -11.73 12.71 9.93
CA ILE A 154 -11.70 12.83 8.47
C ILE A 154 -13.11 12.74 7.84
N GLY A 155 -14.02 11.96 8.42
CA GLY A 155 -15.35 11.72 7.87
C GLY A 155 -15.34 10.87 6.60
N MET A 156 -16.43 10.96 5.83
CA MET A 156 -16.64 10.18 4.60
C MET A 156 -15.95 10.77 3.36
N HIS A 157 -15.10 11.77 3.54
CA HIS A 157 -14.38 12.42 2.45
C HIS A 157 -13.42 11.44 1.78
N THR A 158 -13.61 11.24 0.48
CA THR A 158 -12.69 10.47 -0.35
C THR A 158 -11.56 11.33 -0.90
N LYS A 159 -11.73 12.66 -0.94
CA LYS A 159 -10.71 13.60 -1.39
C LYS A 159 -10.62 14.78 -0.45
N ILE A 160 -9.41 15.10 -0.01
CA ILE A 160 -9.13 16.14 0.99
C ILE A 160 -7.90 16.89 0.54
N GLY A 161 -8.11 18.06 -0.08
CA GLY A 161 -7.04 18.80 -0.75
C GLY A 161 -6.34 17.91 -1.78
N ASN A 162 -5.04 17.69 -1.56
CA ASN A 162 -4.15 16.93 -2.44
C ASN A 162 -4.17 15.40 -2.18
N ILE A 163 -4.89 14.94 -1.15
CA ILE A 163 -4.95 13.54 -0.74
C ILE A 163 -6.26 12.90 -1.21
N GLN A 164 -6.15 11.75 -1.86
CA GLN A 164 -7.28 10.87 -2.18
C GLN A 164 -7.23 9.63 -1.28
N ILE A 165 -8.37 9.20 -0.75
CA ILE A 165 -8.56 7.94 -0.02
C ILE A 165 -9.68 7.16 -0.70
N TYR A 166 -9.32 6.08 -1.39
CA TYR A 166 -10.28 5.18 -2.02
C TYR A 166 -11.06 4.40 -0.97
N LYS A 167 -12.37 4.27 -1.19
CA LYS A 167 -13.24 3.47 -0.33
C LYS A 167 -12.85 1.99 -0.41
N LYS A 168 -13.20 1.24 0.64
CA LYS A 168 -13.01 -0.21 0.71
C LYS A 168 -13.51 -0.90 -0.56
N GLY A 169 -12.65 -1.71 -1.18
CA GLY A 169 -12.98 -2.47 -2.39
C GLY A 169 -13.05 -1.68 -3.69
N THR A 170 -12.65 -0.40 -3.69
CA THR A 170 -12.66 0.45 -4.91
C THR A 170 -11.27 0.86 -5.40
N ALA A 171 -10.23 0.59 -4.62
CA ALA A 171 -8.84 0.90 -4.95
C ALA A 171 -8.23 -0.10 -5.95
N TRP A 172 -6.99 0.16 -6.36
CA TRP A 172 -6.19 -0.73 -7.23
C TRP A 172 -5.69 -1.98 -6.51
N VAL A 173 -5.84 -2.05 -5.19
CA VAL A 173 -5.30 -3.10 -4.37
C VAL A 173 -6.30 -3.58 -3.34
N ARG A 174 -6.25 -4.88 -3.06
CA ARG A 174 -6.98 -5.48 -1.95
C ARG A 174 -6.17 -6.55 -1.23
N ASP A 175 -6.54 -6.82 0.02
CA ASP A 175 -5.98 -7.96 0.76
C ASP A 175 -6.29 -9.29 0.05
N ASN A 176 -5.27 -10.14 -0.03
CA ASN A 176 -5.35 -11.48 -0.62
C ASN A 176 -6.28 -12.43 0.17
N TRP A 177 -6.23 -12.42 1.50
CA TRP A 177 -6.93 -13.38 2.34
C TRP A 177 -8.46 -13.32 2.20
N MET A 178 -9.01 -12.18 1.75
CA MET A 178 -10.46 -11.98 1.61
C MET A 178 -11.13 -12.95 0.63
N THR A 179 -10.40 -13.40 -0.39
CA THR A 179 -10.91 -14.34 -1.41
C THR A 179 -10.10 -15.62 -1.44
N ASN A 180 -9.42 -15.94 -0.34
CA ASN A 180 -8.42 -16.99 -0.28
C ASN A 180 -7.40 -16.90 -1.44
N SER A 181 -6.90 -15.69 -1.65
CA SER A 181 -6.01 -15.27 -2.73
C SER A 181 -6.59 -15.32 -4.15
N LYS A 182 -7.77 -15.92 -4.41
CA LYS A 182 -8.32 -16.03 -5.77
C LYS A 182 -8.35 -14.68 -6.48
N TRP A 183 -7.92 -14.67 -7.75
CA TRP A 183 -7.92 -13.51 -8.63
C TRP A 183 -9.27 -13.33 -9.34
N SER A 184 -9.76 -12.10 -9.42
CA SER A 184 -10.92 -11.70 -10.19
C SER A 184 -10.47 -10.85 -11.38
N PRO A 185 -10.62 -11.34 -12.63
CA PRO A 185 -10.20 -10.59 -13.81
C PRO A 185 -10.91 -9.23 -13.93
N ASP A 186 -12.18 -9.14 -13.54
CA ASP A 186 -12.99 -7.92 -13.71
C ASP A 186 -12.78 -6.86 -12.60
N LYS A 187 -12.22 -7.28 -11.46
CA LYS A 187 -12.14 -6.46 -10.24
C LYS A 187 -10.72 -6.17 -9.80
N ASP A 188 -9.80 -7.11 -9.97
CA ASP A 188 -8.47 -7.00 -9.39
C ASP A 188 -7.52 -6.31 -10.34
N PHE A 189 -6.80 -5.33 -9.79
CA PHE A 189 -5.59 -4.78 -10.40
C PHE A 189 -4.35 -5.24 -9.64
N MET A 190 -4.41 -5.36 -8.31
CA MET A 190 -3.33 -5.87 -7.48
C MET A 190 -3.82 -6.55 -6.20
N LEU A 191 -3.08 -7.56 -5.73
CA LEU A 191 -3.22 -8.18 -4.42
C LEU A 191 -2.10 -7.74 -3.48
N HIS A 192 -2.49 -7.35 -2.25
CA HIS A 192 -1.59 -6.98 -1.18
C HIS A 192 -1.13 -8.21 -0.36
N ASN A 193 -0.08 -8.01 0.42
CA ASN A 193 0.45 -8.95 1.43
C ASN A 193 0.94 -10.30 0.85
N TRP A 194 1.63 -10.25 -0.29
CA TRP A 194 2.36 -11.39 -0.84
C TRP A 194 3.78 -11.38 -0.28
N LYS A 195 3.98 -12.10 0.82
CA LYS A 195 5.27 -12.34 1.46
C LYS A 195 5.69 -13.79 1.26
N ILE A 196 6.97 -14.06 0.99
CA ILE A 196 7.42 -15.41 0.59
C ILE A 196 7.12 -16.46 1.68
N HIS A 197 7.44 -16.14 2.93
CA HIS A 197 7.23 -17.03 4.08
C HIS A 197 5.75 -17.32 4.38
N GLN A 198 4.83 -16.56 3.76
CA GLN A 198 3.38 -16.68 3.91
C GLN A 198 2.72 -17.51 2.80
N LEU A 199 3.46 -17.91 1.77
CA LEU A 199 2.94 -18.73 0.67
C LEU A 199 2.56 -20.13 1.16
N ARG A 200 1.39 -20.61 0.75
CA ARG A 200 0.84 -21.93 1.02
C ARG A 200 0.42 -22.63 -0.27
N ARG A 201 0.41 -23.96 -0.24
CA ARG A 201 -0.11 -24.81 -1.32
C ARG A 201 -1.57 -25.14 -1.02
N TYR A 202 -2.44 -25.08 -2.03
CA TYR A 202 -3.84 -25.49 -1.89
C TYR A 202 -3.94 -26.96 -1.45
N ARG A 203 -4.75 -27.22 -0.42
CA ARG A 203 -5.33 -28.55 -0.16
C ARG A 203 -6.81 -28.52 -0.51
N GLN A 204 -7.41 -29.68 -0.73
CA GLN A 204 -8.83 -29.81 -1.12
C GLN A 204 -9.79 -29.20 -0.07
N SER A 205 -9.36 -29.13 1.20
CA SER A 205 -10.06 -28.47 2.31
C SER A 205 -10.08 -26.93 2.24
N ASP A 206 -9.16 -26.32 1.49
CA ASP A 206 -8.86 -24.89 1.58
C ASP A 206 -9.63 -24.07 0.52
N LEU A 207 -10.58 -24.67 -0.19
CA LEU A 207 -11.24 -24.05 -1.34
C LEU A 207 -12.20 -22.90 -0.97
N LEU A 208 -12.56 -22.76 0.30
CA LEU A 208 -13.55 -21.80 0.80
C LEU A 208 -12.93 -20.64 1.60
N HIS A 209 -12.08 -20.90 2.59
CA HIS A 209 -11.38 -19.88 3.38
C HIS A 209 -10.00 -20.36 3.83
N GLY A 210 -8.99 -19.49 3.72
CA GLY A 210 -7.65 -19.76 4.26
C GLY A 210 -7.64 -19.74 5.79
N ALA A 211 -6.67 -20.43 6.40
CA ALA A 211 -6.60 -20.57 7.85
C ALA A 211 -6.19 -19.27 8.59
N SER A 212 -5.61 -18.29 7.88
CA SER A 212 -5.11 -17.05 8.46
C SER A 212 -5.10 -15.88 7.47
N LYS A 213 -5.19 -14.65 7.98
CA LYS A 213 -5.01 -13.40 7.21
C LYS A 213 -3.57 -13.19 6.73
N ALA A 214 -2.62 -13.92 7.32
CA ALA A 214 -1.20 -13.86 7.01
C ALA A 214 -0.76 -14.98 6.08
N GLU A 215 -1.69 -15.68 5.42
CA GLU A 215 -1.39 -16.74 4.47
C GLU A 215 -1.96 -16.41 3.10
N TRP A 216 -1.28 -16.89 2.05
CA TRP A 216 -1.73 -16.69 0.68
C TRP A 216 -1.38 -17.87 -0.22
N PHE A 217 -2.12 -17.98 -1.31
CA PHE A 217 -2.04 -19.07 -2.26
C PHE A 217 -1.80 -18.51 -3.65
N ASN A 218 -1.11 -19.27 -4.51
CA ASN A 218 -0.96 -18.89 -5.91
C ASN A 218 -2.34 -18.76 -6.57
N PRO A 219 -2.76 -17.57 -7.02
CA PRO A 219 -4.10 -17.39 -7.55
C PRO A 219 -4.25 -17.86 -9.00
N PHE A 220 -3.15 -18.26 -9.65
CA PHE A 220 -3.11 -18.69 -11.04
C PHE A 220 -3.09 -20.21 -11.16
N LYS A 221 -3.59 -20.69 -12.29
CA LYS A 221 -3.53 -22.11 -12.64
C LYS A 221 -2.08 -22.50 -12.95
N GLY A 222 -1.50 -23.37 -12.13
CA GLY A 222 -0.15 -23.91 -12.33
C GLY A 222 0.82 -23.49 -11.23
N ILE A 223 2.10 -23.79 -11.44
CA ILE A 223 3.18 -23.38 -10.53
C ILE A 223 3.75 -22.06 -11.07
N ILE A 224 3.99 -21.09 -10.19
CA ILE A 224 4.73 -19.88 -10.54
C ILE A 224 6.19 -20.28 -10.74
N GLN A 225 6.68 -20.21 -11.98
CA GLN A 225 8.10 -20.40 -12.31
C GLN A 225 8.80 -19.05 -12.25
N LEU A 226 9.38 -18.74 -11.09
CA LEU A 226 10.05 -17.45 -10.86
C LEU A 226 11.25 -17.26 -11.79
N GLU A 227 11.91 -18.34 -12.23
CA GLU A 227 12.99 -18.29 -13.22
C GLU A 227 12.57 -17.72 -14.59
N LEU A 228 11.28 -17.78 -14.92
CA LEU A 228 10.76 -17.22 -16.18
C LEU A 228 10.44 -15.72 -16.09
N CYS A 229 10.52 -15.13 -14.90
CA CYS A 229 10.29 -13.71 -14.70
C CYS A 229 11.54 -12.92 -15.12
N ALA A 230 11.47 -12.14 -16.19
CA ALA A 230 12.55 -11.22 -16.56
C ALA A 230 12.47 -9.92 -15.74
N PRO A 231 13.61 -9.30 -15.36
CA PRO A 231 13.62 -7.92 -14.89
C PRO A 231 13.11 -6.99 -15.99
N GLY A 232 12.19 -6.10 -15.65
CA GLY A 232 11.79 -4.98 -16.51
C GLY A 232 12.66 -3.75 -16.31
#